data_AF-A0A2V6NLD3-F1
#
_entry.id   AF-A0A2V6NLD3-F1
#
_cell.length_a   1.000
_cell.length_b   1.000
_cell.length_c   1.000
_cell.angle_alpha   90.00
_cell.angle_beta   90.00
_cell.angle_gamma   90.00
#
_symmetry.space_group_name_H-M   'P 1'
#
loop_
_entity.id
_entity.type
_entity.pdbx_description
1 polymer ?
#
loop_
_entity_poly.entity_id
_entity_poly.type
_entity_poly.pdbx_seq_one_letter_code
_entity_poly.pdbx_strand_id
1 'polypeptide(L)'
;MKNSSTISWLIVSGLILCLPAVVQAQSVNKIADREAARRQAGVPRGQEVLARAQSELHAKQYSLAHDDFRAALRYLPNSPAAGNSYSVALDGFCESGVKLAEQRIAEGKYEESEVILNEILSDPYNPNCREARTLLTHLHDPGYINKTMGPKFFAKVEEVKKLLTEAEGFYQSGRYDMAMKRYDQVLNLDPYNTAARKGQERIDLTKYQYGVQGYNETRGRAM
;
A
#
# COMPACT_ATOMS: atom_id res chain seq x y z
N MET A 1 -20.07 -32.49 -102.21
CA MET A 1 -20.99 -32.58 -101.05
C MET A 1 -20.39 -31.67 -99.99
N LYS A 2 -20.72 -30.36 -99.95
CA LYS A 2 -21.87 -29.72 -99.23
C LYS A 2 -21.91 -30.17 -97.75
N ASN A 3 -21.83 -29.36 -96.69
CA ASN A 3 -21.98 -27.91 -96.42
C ASN A 3 -21.35 -27.65 -95.00
N SER A 4 -20.44 -26.70 -94.78
CA SER A 4 -20.62 -25.33 -94.24
C SER A 4 -21.48 -25.16 -92.97
N SER A 5 -20.97 -24.48 -91.92
CA SER A 5 -21.45 -23.14 -91.47
C SER A 5 -21.32 -22.83 -89.94
N THR A 6 -20.47 -21.84 -89.62
CA THR A 6 -20.66 -20.63 -88.74
C THR A 6 -20.83 -20.73 -87.21
N ILE A 7 -19.91 -20.21 -86.39
CA ILE A 7 -19.75 -18.83 -85.83
C ILE A 7 -20.85 -18.39 -84.83
N SER A 8 -20.43 -18.10 -83.58
CA SER A 8 -20.94 -17.09 -82.59
C SER A 8 -20.80 -17.65 -81.16
N TRP A 9 -20.45 -16.93 -80.09
CA TRP A 9 -20.23 -15.52 -79.83
C TRP A 9 -19.38 -15.39 -78.55
N LEU A 10 -18.62 -14.31 -78.45
CA LEU A 10 -17.92 -13.86 -77.24
C LEU A 10 -18.92 -13.58 -76.10
N ILE A 11 -18.64 -14.09 -74.89
CA ILE A 11 -19.15 -13.50 -73.66
C ILE A 11 -17.97 -12.85 -72.94
N VAL A 12 -17.98 -11.52 -72.98
CA VAL A 12 -17.14 -10.60 -72.24
C VAL A 12 -17.71 -10.40 -70.84
N SER A 13 -16.80 -10.22 -69.88
CA SER A 13 -16.98 -9.46 -68.63
C SER A 13 -17.63 -10.14 -67.43
N GLY A 14 -16.85 -10.18 -66.34
CA GLY A 14 -17.40 -9.77 -65.04
C GLY A 14 -16.94 -10.60 -63.84
N LEU A 15 -15.66 -10.55 -63.46
CA LEU A 15 -15.30 -10.74 -62.04
C LEU A 15 -13.90 -10.19 -61.73
N ILE A 16 -13.76 -8.87 -61.80
CA ILE A 16 -12.75 -8.14 -61.04
C ILE A 16 -13.51 -7.35 -59.96
N LEU A 17 -12.95 -7.34 -58.75
CA LEU A 17 -13.32 -6.61 -57.52
C LEU A 17 -14.11 -7.40 -56.47
N CYS A 18 -13.39 -8.22 -55.69
CA CYS A 18 -13.52 -8.20 -54.23
C CYS A 18 -12.31 -8.85 -53.51
N LEU A 19 -11.08 -8.39 -53.79
CA LEU A 19 -9.86 -8.93 -53.15
C LEU A 19 -9.08 -8.03 -52.17
N PRO A 20 -9.57 -6.89 -51.64
CA PRO A 20 -8.86 -6.27 -50.51
C PRO A 20 -9.17 -6.94 -49.15
N ALA A 21 -10.34 -7.58 -48.98
CA ALA A 21 -10.75 -8.10 -47.66
C ALA A 21 -9.99 -9.37 -47.20
N VAL A 22 -9.62 -10.27 -48.13
CA VAL A 22 -8.94 -11.53 -47.81
C VAL A 22 -7.48 -11.30 -47.38
N VAL A 23 -6.81 -10.32 -48.01
CA VAL A 23 -5.42 -9.95 -47.66
C VAL A 23 -5.35 -9.31 -46.28
N GLN A 24 -6.33 -8.48 -45.93
CA GLN A 24 -6.43 -7.85 -44.62
C GLN A 24 -6.69 -8.88 -43.51
N ALA A 25 -7.58 -9.84 -43.72
CA ALA A 25 -7.86 -10.92 -42.76
C ALA A 25 -6.64 -11.83 -42.49
N GLN A 26 -5.85 -12.15 -43.52
CA GLN A 26 -4.61 -12.94 -43.36
C GLN A 26 -3.53 -12.18 -42.59
N SER A 27 -3.48 -10.85 -42.72
CA SER A 27 -2.53 -10.01 -41.98
C SER A 27 -2.88 -9.91 -40.48
N VAL A 28 -4.17 -9.82 -40.14
CA VAL A 28 -4.65 -9.75 -38.76
C VAL A 28 -4.38 -11.06 -38.01
N ASN A 29 -4.63 -12.21 -38.64
CA ASN A 29 -4.36 -13.52 -38.02
C ASN A 29 -2.86 -13.69 -37.70
N LYS A 30 -1.96 -13.32 -38.64
CA LYS A 30 -0.51 -13.37 -38.39
C LYS A 30 -0.05 -12.43 -37.28
N ILE A 31 -0.68 -11.26 -37.13
CA ILE A 31 -0.39 -10.32 -36.05
C ILE A 31 -0.88 -10.89 -34.72
N ALA A 32 -2.09 -11.46 -34.68
CA ALA A 32 -2.65 -12.11 -33.50
C ALA A 32 -1.82 -13.32 -33.05
N ASP A 33 -1.41 -14.19 -33.97
CA ASP A 33 -0.55 -15.35 -33.66
C ASP A 33 0.80 -14.91 -33.08
N ARG A 34 1.39 -13.85 -33.65
CA ARG A 34 2.66 -13.28 -33.15
C ARG A 34 2.49 -12.64 -31.78
N GLU A 35 1.34 -12.03 -31.52
CA GLU A 35 1.01 -11.39 -30.24
C GLU A 35 0.74 -12.44 -29.15
N ALA A 36 -0.01 -13.49 -29.47
CA ALA A 36 -0.22 -14.67 -28.62
C ALA A 36 1.10 -15.36 -28.28
N ALA A 37 1.97 -15.60 -29.28
CA ALA A 37 3.29 -16.20 -29.06
C ALA A 37 4.20 -15.34 -28.17
N ARG A 38 4.13 -14.00 -28.30
CA ARG A 38 4.86 -13.07 -27.41
C ARG A 38 4.37 -13.15 -25.97
N ARG A 39 3.04 -13.19 -25.75
CA ARG A 39 2.47 -13.34 -24.40
C ARG A 39 2.86 -14.68 -23.79
N GLN A 40 2.85 -15.74 -24.59
CA GLN A 40 3.25 -17.07 -24.14
C GLN A 40 4.74 -17.15 -23.77
N ALA A 41 5.61 -16.43 -24.50
CA ALA A 41 7.02 -16.28 -24.15
C ALA A 41 7.25 -15.47 -22.86
N GLY A 42 6.29 -14.65 -22.43
CA GLY A 42 6.34 -13.89 -21.18
C GLY A 42 5.94 -14.69 -19.94
N VAL A 43 5.29 -15.85 -20.10
CA VAL A 43 4.77 -16.66 -18.99
C VAL A 43 5.87 -17.11 -18.00
N PRO A 44 7.05 -17.61 -18.44
CA PRO A 44 8.10 -18.01 -17.51
C PRO A 44 8.55 -16.85 -16.61
N ARG A 45 8.73 -15.66 -17.20
CA ARG A 45 9.07 -14.45 -16.45
C ARG A 45 7.95 -14.05 -15.48
N GLY A 46 6.69 -14.18 -15.90
CA GLY A 46 5.55 -13.97 -15.01
C GLY A 46 5.53 -14.91 -13.81
N GLN A 47 5.89 -16.18 -14.02
CA GLN A 47 5.99 -17.18 -12.94
C GLN A 47 7.15 -16.89 -11.98
N GLU A 48 8.29 -16.43 -12.48
CA GLU A 48 9.41 -16.00 -11.64
C GLU A 48 9.03 -14.81 -10.75
N VAL A 49 8.37 -13.80 -11.32
CA VAL A 49 7.87 -12.63 -10.55
C VAL A 49 6.80 -13.07 -9.55
N LEU A 50 5.90 -13.98 -9.93
CA LEU A 50 4.88 -14.51 -9.02
C LEU A 50 5.51 -15.22 -7.80
N ALA A 51 6.50 -16.07 -8.03
CA ALA A 51 7.21 -16.75 -6.94
C ALA A 51 7.93 -15.77 -6.00
N ARG A 52 8.51 -14.71 -6.57
CA ARG A 52 9.11 -13.62 -5.79
C ARG A 52 8.06 -12.87 -4.96
N ALA A 53 6.94 -12.48 -5.56
CA ALA A 53 5.85 -11.80 -4.88
C ALA A 53 5.31 -12.60 -3.68
N GLN A 54 5.18 -13.93 -3.83
CA GLN A 54 4.80 -14.83 -2.76
C GLN A 54 5.83 -14.84 -1.62
N SER A 55 7.12 -14.88 -1.95
CA SER A 55 8.18 -14.82 -0.94
C SER A 55 8.19 -13.49 -0.17
N GLU A 56 7.93 -12.37 -0.86
CA GLU A 56 7.83 -11.03 -0.26
C GLU A 56 6.61 -10.92 0.65
N LEU A 57 5.48 -11.52 0.24
CA LEU A 57 4.26 -11.60 1.05
C LEU A 57 4.51 -12.37 2.35
N HIS A 58 5.16 -13.54 2.28
CA HIS A 58 5.56 -14.30 3.46
C HIS A 58 6.56 -13.54 4.35
N ALA A 59 7.44 -12.73 3.75
CA ALA A 59 8.35 -11.84 4.46
C ALA A 59 7.67 -10.57 5.00
N LYS A 60 6.35 -10.41 4.83
CA LYS A 60 5.54 -9.26 5.24
C LYS A 60 5.97 -7.95 4.57
N GLN A 61 6.63 -8.02 3.42
CA GLN A 61 7.01 -6.87 2.61
C GLN A 61 5.86 -6.47 1.69
N TYR A 62 4.72 -6.11 2.28
CA TYR A 62 3.44 -5.99 1.56
C TYR A 62 3.47 -5.03 0.38
N SER A 63 4.23 -3.93 0.47
CA SER A 63 4.36 -2.97 -0.63
C SER A 63 5.05 -3.60 -1.84
N LEU A 64 6.17 -4.29 -1.64
CA LEU A 64 6.91 -4.96 -2.72
C LEU A 64 6.08 -6.09 -3.30
N ALA A 65 5.50 -6.93 -2.42
CA ALA A 65 4.65 -8.03 -2.83
C ALA A 65 3.48 -7.55 -3.70
N HIS A 66 2.79 -6.48 -3.29
CA HIS A 66 1.66 -5.94 -4.03
C HIS A 66 2.06 -5.42 -5.42
N ASP A 67 3.19 -4.70 -5.50
CA ASP A 67 3.73 -4.22 -6.77
C ASP A 67 4.17 -5.37 -7.70
N ASP A 68 4.75 -6.43 -7.13
CA ASP A 68 5.20 -7.59 -7.89
C ASP A 68 4.03 -8.51 -8.31
N PHE A 69 2.99 -8.67 -7.51
CA PHE A 69 1.75 -9.30 -7.96
C PHE A 69 1.12 -8.51 -9.11
N ARG A 70 1.10 -7.16 -9.01
CA ARG A 70 0.66 -6.30 -10.12
C ARG A 70 1.48 -6.53 -11.38
N ALA A 71 2.81 -6.67 -11.23
CA ALA A 71 3.71 -6.93 -12.34
C ALA A 71 3.50 -8.34 -12.93
N ALA A 72 3.31 -9.37 -12.09
CA ALA A 72 3.04 -10.74 -12.51
C ALA A 72 1.77 -10.83 -13.38
N LEU A 73 0.70 -10.11 -13.00
CA LEU A 73 -0.55 -10.03 -13.76
C LEU A 73 -0.39 -9.44 -15.17
N ARG A 74 0.65 -8.64 -15.42
CA ARG A 74 0.96 -8.11 -16.76
C ARG A 74 1.60 -9.16 -17.67
N TYR A 75 2.33 -10.13 -17.09
CA TYR A 75 3.01 -11.19 -17.83
C TYR A 75 2.17 -12.48 -17.95
N LEU A 76 1.24 -12.69 -17.00
CA LEU A 76 0.41 -13.88 -16.93
C LEU A 76 -0.98 -13.57 -17.52
N PRO A 77 -1.30 -14.00 -18.75
CA PRO A 77 -2.64 -13.81 -19.29
C PRO A 77 -3.62 -14.82 -18.71
N ASN A 78 -4.88 -14.42 -18.56
CA ASN A 78 -5.99 -15.34 -18.31
C ASN A 78 -6.19 -16.25 -19.55
N SER A 79 -5.49 -17.39 -19.57
CA SER A 79 -5.43 -18.33 -20.69
C SER A 79 -5.29 -19.75 -20.16
N PRO A 80 -5.60 -20.81 -20.95
CA PRO A 80 -5.45 -22.19 -20.49
C PRO A 80 -4.04 -22.55 -20.00
N ALA A 81 -2.99 -21.95 -20.58
CA ALA A 81 -1.60 -22.23 -20.23
C ALA A 81 -1.13 -21.57 -18.92
N ALA A 82 -1.73 -20.43 -18.55
CA ALA A 82 -1.30 -19.63 -17.40
C ALA A 82 -2.44 -19.32 -16.41
N GLY A 83 -3.63 -19.87 -16.60
CA GLY A 83 -4.84 -19.52 -15.85
C GLY A 83 -4.71 -19.76 -14.35
N ASN A 84 -4.05 -20.85 -13.94
CA ASN A 84 -3.75 -21.11 -12.54
C ASN A 84 -2.77 -20.08 -11.95
N SER A 85 -1.70 -19.75 -12.66
CA SER A 85 -0.76 -18.71 -12.21
C SER A 85 -1.43 -17.34 -12.17
N TYR A 86 -2.33 -17.04 -13.10
CA TYR A 86 -3.11 -15.81 -13.14
C TYR A 86 -4.06 -15.69 -11.94
N SER A 87 -4.82 -16.76 -11.62
CA SER A 87 -5.70 -16.76 -10.44
C SER A 87 -4.91 -16.59 -9.14
N VAL A 88 -3.78 -17.30 -9.00
CA VAL A 88 -2.88 -17.16 -7.84
C VAL A 88 -2.33 -15.74 -7.75
N ALA A 89 -1.97 -15.11 -8.87
CA ALA A 89 -1.51 -13.73 -8.89
C ALA A 89 -2.61 -12.72 -8.50
N LEU A 90 -3.86 -12.95 -8.93
CA LEU A 90 -5.01 -12.12 -8.55
C LEU A 90 -5.33 -12.24 -7.06
N ASP A 91 -5.35 -13.46 -6.53
CA ASP A 91 -5.60 -13.72 -5.11
C ASP A 91 -4.50 -13.08 -4.26
N GLY A 92 -3.23 -13.27 -4.64
CA GLY A 92 -2.09 -12.63 -4.00
C GLY A 92 -2.10 -11.10 -4.11
N PHE A 93 -2.56 -10.53 -5.23
CA PHE A 93 -2.73 -9.08 -5.39
C PHE A 93 -3.78 -8.52 -4.41
N CYS A 94 -4.92 -9.20 -4.27
CA CYS A 94 -5.96 -8.86 -3.29
C CYS A 94 -5.43 -8.99 -1.85
N GLU A 95 -4.81 -10.12 -1.49
CA GLU A 95 -4.28 -10.36 -0.14
C GLU A 95 -3.19 -9.33 0.24
N SER A 96 -2.15 -9.19 -0.59
CA SER A 96 -1.05 -8.25 -0.35
C SER A 96 -1.53 -6.80 -0.27
N GLY A 97 -2.49 -6.42 -1.12
CA GLY A 97 -3.06 -5.07 -1.15
C GLY A 97 -3.91 -4.76 0.07
N VAL A 98 -4.71 -5.72 0.54
CA VAL A 98 -5.46 -5.58 1.81
C VAL A 98 -4.49 -5.43 2.99
N LYS A 99 -3.43 -6.25 3.06
CA LYS A 99 -2.41 -6.13 4.11
C LYS A 99 -1.66 -4.80 4.07
N LEU A 100 -1.35 -4.30 2.87
CA LEU A 100 -0.74 -2.98 2.69
C LEU A 100 -1.69 -1.86 3.12
N ALA A 101 -2.97 -1.95 2.77
CA ALA A 101 -4.01 -1.01 3.19
C ALA A 101 -4.18 -0.99 4.72
N GLU A 102 -4.24 -2.16 5.38
CA GLU A 102 -4.24 -2.28 6.84
C GLU A 102 -3.03 -1.59 7.47
N GLN A 103 -1.83 -1.75 6.90
CA GLN A 103 -0.64 -1.05 7.37
C GLN A 103 -0.77 0.47 7.24
N ARG A 104 -1.30 0.97 6.10
CA ARG A 104 -1.53 2.41 5.90
C ARG A 104 -2.55 2.97 6.89
N ILE A 105 -3.61 2.22 7.19
CA ILE A 105 -4.58 2.58 8.23
C ILE A 105 -3.89 2.70 9.61
N ALA A 106 -3.02 1.76 9.96
CA ALA A 106 -2.26 1.82 11.22
C ALA A 106 -1.30 3.03 11.28
N GLU A 107 -0.80 3.48 10.13
CA GLU A 107 0.00 4.71 9.99
C GLU A 107 -0.86 6.00 9.96
N GLY A 108 -2.20 5.89 10.01
CA GLY A 108 -3.13 7.01 9.87
C GLY A 108 -3.30 7.52 8.43
N LYS A 109 -2.73 6.83 7.44
CA LYS A 109 -2.76 7.18 6.02
C LYS A 109 -4.01 6.60 5.34
N TYR A 110 -5.17 7.07 5.80
CA TYR A 110 -6.47 6.58 5.35
C TYR A 110 -6.72 6.76 3.86
N GLU A 111 -6.31 7.90 3.29
CA GLU A 111 -6.47 8.18 1.85
C GLU A 111 -5.64 7.22 0.98
N GLU A 112 -4.38 6.95 1.37
CA GLU A 112 -3.54 5.97 0.66
C GLU A 112 -4.14 4.57 0.72
N SER A 113 -4.67 4.17 1.88
CA SER A 113 -5.39 2.90 2.03
C SER A 113 -6.61 2.82 1.11
N GLU A 114 -7.39 3.89 1.01
CA GLU A 114 -8.57 3.95 0.15
C GLU A 114 -8.20 3.79 -1.33
N VAL A 115 -7.13 4.44 -1.78
CA VAL A 115 -6.63 4.30 -3.16
C VAL A 115 -6.25 2.85 -3.46
N ILE A 116 -5.52 2.18 -2.56
CA ILE A 116 -5.13 0.77 -2.73
C ILE A 116 -6.36 -0.14 -2.82
N LEU A 117 -7.33 0.04 -1.91
CA LEU A 117 -8.54 -0.79 -1.89
C LEU A 117 -9.40 -0.59 -3.13
N ASN A 118 -9.54 0.65 -3.62
CA ASN A 118 -10.25 0.93 -4.86
C ASN A 118 -9.53 0.37 -6.09
N GLU A 119 -8.19 0.34 -6.10
CA GLU A 119 -7.44 -0.32 -7.18
C GLU A 119 -7.77 -1.82 -7.22
N ILE A 120 -7.70 -2.51 -6.08
CA ILE A 120 -7.98 -3.96 -5.98
C ILE A 120 -9.38 -4.30 -6.53
N LEU A 121 -10.37 -3.45 -6.22
CA LEU A 121 -11.77 -3.62 -6.60
C LEU A 121 -12.09 -3.18 -8.03
N SER A 122 -11.12 -2.68 -8.79
CA SER A 122 -11.34 -2.27 -10.18
C SER A 122 -11.46 -3.47 -11.14
N ASP A 123 -12.16 -3.26 -12.26
CA ASP A 123 -12.46 -4.28 -13.26
C ASP A 123 -11.25 -5.11 -13.75
N PRO A 124 -10.05 -4.53 -13.95
CA PRO A 124 -8.88 -5.30 -14.39
C PRO A 124 -8.40 -6.35 -13.39
N TYR A 125 -8.80 -6.26 -12.12
CA TYR A 125 -8.32 -7.11 -11.04
C TYR A 125 -9.46 -7.97 -10.47
N ASN A 126 -9.92 -7.69 -9.26
CA ASN A 126 -10.94 -8.50 -8.60
C ASN A 126 -11.99 -7.61 -7.93
N PRO A 127 -13.05 -7.21 -8.66
CA PRO A 127 -14.18 -6.50 -8.09
C PRO A 127 -14.82 -7.23 -6.91
N ASN A 128 -14.71 -8.57 -6.85
CA ASN A 128 -15.31 -9.42 -5.81
C ASN A 128 -14.35 -9.77 -4.66
N CYS A 129 -13.21 -9.10 -4.54
CA CYS A 129 -12.31 -9.23 -3.38
C CYS A 129 -13.05 -8.80 -2.10
N ARG A 130 -13.59 -9.79 -1.36
CA ARG A 130 -14.49 -9.56 -0.21
C ARG A 130 -13.80 -8.79 0.91
N GLU A 131 -12.53 -9.13 1.16
CA GLU A 131 -11.72 -8.51 2.21
C GLU A 131 -11.50 -7.02 1.92
N ALA A 132 -11.09 -6.67 0.69
CA ALA A 132 -10.92 -5.28 0.30
C ALA A 132 -12.22 -4.47 0.41
N ARG A 133 -13.35 -5.05 -0.03
CA ARG A 133 -14.66 -4.41 0.08
C ARG A 133 -15.06 -4.16 1.54
N THR A 134 -14.86 -5.17 2.39
CA THR A 134 -15.16 -5.07 3.83
C THR A 134 -14.31 -3.98 4.48
N LEU A 135 -13.01 -3.97 4.21
CA LEU A 135 -12.10 -2.97 4.76
C LEU A 135 -12.44 -1.56 4.26
N LEU A 136 -12.82 -1.41 2.99
CA LEU A 136 -13.25 -0.12 2.44
C LEU A 136 -14.54 0.38 3.11
N THR A 137 -15.50 -0.50 3.39
CA THR A 137 -16.72 -0.10 4.12
C THR A 137 -16.41 0.36 5.54
N HIS A 138 -15.52 -0.34 6.25
CA HIS A 138 -15.05 0.09 7.57
C HIS A 138 -14.32 1.44 7.52
N LEU A 139 -13.55 1.70 6.46
CA LEU A 139 -12.85 2.97 6.26
C LEU A 139 -13.81 4.14 5.98
N HIS A 140 -14.97 3.87 5.39
CA HIS A 140 -16.00 4.88 5.14
C HIS A 140 -16.94 5.09 6.33
N ASP A 141 -17.08 4.09 7.21
CA ASP A 141 -17.88 4.19 8.43
C ASP A 141 -17.20 5.11 9.47
N PRO A 142 -17.78 6.28 9.77
CA PRO A 142 -17.24 7.19 10.79
C PRO A 142 -17.20 6.59 12.20
N GLY A 143 -18.02 5.57 12.47
CA GLY A 143 -18.07 4.87 13.76
C GLY A 143 -16.99 3.81 13.92
N TYR A 144 -16.34 3.38 12.84
CA TYR A 144 -15.35 2.31 12.87
C TYR A 144 -13.91 2.86 12.87
N ILE A 145 -13.59 3.78 11.96
CA ILE A 145 -12.25 4.40 11.87
C ILE A 145 -12.32 5.89 12.18
N ASN A 146 -11.71 6.28 13.30
CA ASN A 146 -11.56 7.68 13.67
C ASN A 146 -10.48 8.36 12.80
N LYS A 147 -10.91 8.99 11.69
CA LYS A 147 -10.01 9.69 10.75
C LYS A 147 -9.29 10.92 11.33
N THR A 148 -9.69 11.38 12.52
CA THR A 148 -8.97 12.44 13.24
C THR A 148 -7.59 11.97 13.74
N MET A 149 -7.37 10.65 13.85
CA MET A 149 -6.10 10.02 14.20
C MET A 149 -5.17 9.92 12.97
N GLY A 150 -4.87 11.05 12.33
CA GLY A 150 -4.00 11.08 11.15
C GLY A 150 -2.49 11.05 11.46
N PRO A 151 -1.61 11.07 10.44
CA PRO A 151 -0.17 10.98 10.62
C PRO A 151 0.41 12.12 11.49
N LYS A 152 -0.19 13.32 11.39
CA LYS A 152 0.18 14.46 12.23
C LYS A 152 -0.11 14.21 13.72
N PHE A 153 -1.22 13.54 14.03
CA PHE A 153 -1.55 13.18 15.40
C PHE A 153 -0.56 12.14 15.93
N PHE A 154 -0.29 11.09 15.15
CA PHE A 154 0.70 10.07 15.54
C PHE A 154 2.10 10.66 15.73
N ALA A 155 2.56 11.57 14.86
CA ALA A 155 3.83 12.26 15.02
C ALA A 155 3.91 13.02 16.35
N LYS A 156 2.83 13.73 16.71
CA LYS A 156 2.72 14.44 18.00
C LYS A 156 2.76 13.47 19.19
N VAL A 157 2.08 12.32 19.10
CA VAL A 157 2.11 11.29 20.15
C VAL A 157 3.52 10.75 20.34
N GLU A 158 4.24 10.45 19.26
CA GLU A 158 5.63 9.97 19.32
C GLU A 158 6.58 11.03 19.87
N GLU A 159 6.38 12.30 19.50
CA GLU A 159 7.14 13.42 20.07
C GLU A 159 6.91 13.55 21.59
N VAL A 160 5.66 13.48 22.04
CA VAL A 160 5.32 13.49 23.47
C VAL A 160 5.98 12.33 24.22
N LYS A 161 5.93 11.11 23.68
CA LYS A 161 6.59 9.94 24.28
C LYS A 161 8.09 10.16 24.43
N LYS A 162 8.75 10.62 23.36
CA LYS A 162 10.18 10.91 23.36
C LYS A 162 10.54 11.95 24.43
N LEU A 163 9.81 13.06 24.49
CA LEU A 163 10.04 14.11 25.48
C LEU A 163 9.85 13.62 26.91
N LEU A 164 8.83 12.78 27.17
CA LEU A 164 8.62 12.17 28.48
C LEU A 164 9.78 11.24 28.86
N THR A 165 10.29 10.43 27.93
CA THR A 165 11.46 9.57 28.17
C THR A 165 12.71 10.39 28.46
N GLU A 166 12.96 11.47 27.71
CA GLU A 166 14.07 12.39 27.98
C GLU A 166 13.93 13.08 29.35
N ALA A 167 12.72 13.56 29.68
CA ALA A 167 12.44 14.19 30.97
C ALA A 167 12.75 13.26 32.14
N GLU A 168 12.33 11.98 32.02
CA GLU A 168 12.62 10.96 33.03
C GLU A 168 14.13 10.69 33.14
N GLY A 169 14.85 10.57 32.03
CA GLY A 169 16.30 10.41 32.04
C GLY A 169 17.02 11.61 32.69
N PHE A 170 16.56 12.83 32.43
CA PHE A 170 17.07 14.02 33.10
C PHE A 170 16.80 14.00 34.60
N TYR A 171 15.58 13.66 35.00
CA TYR A 171 15.19 13.55 36.40
C TYR A 171 16.06 12.54 37.15
N GLN A 172 16.25 11.33 36.60
CA GLN A 172 17.06 10.27 37.20
C GLN A 172 18.54 10.67 37.34
N SER A 173 19.05 11.50 36.43
CA SER A 173 20.41 12.04 36.50
C SER A 173 20.57 13.28 37.40
N GLY A 174 19.51 13.70 38.11
CA GLY A 174 19.50 14.90 38.97
C GLY A 174 19.47 16.24 38.20
N ARG A 175 19.35 16.22 36.86
CA ARG A 175 19.30 17.42 36.01
C ARG A 175 17.87 17.98 35.96
N TYR A 176 17.38 18.45 37.11
CA TYR A 176 15.97 18.81 37.30
C TYR A 176 15.47 19.94 36.41
N ASP A 177 16.30 20.96 36.12
CA ASP A 177 15.89 22.07 35.25
C ASP A 177 15.68 21.62 33.80
N MET A 178 16.51 20.67 33.33
CA MET A 178 16.33 20.08 32.00
C MET A 178 15.09 19.19 31.96
N ALA A 179 14.84 18.42 33.01
CA ALA A 179 13.63 17.62 33.13
C ALA A 179 12.37 18.48 33.11
N MET A 180 12.36 19.60 33.86
CA MET A 180 11.26 20.56 33.90
C MET A 180 10.95 21.11 32.50
N LYS A 181 11.98 21.55 31.76
CA LYS A 181 11.84 22.04 30.38
C LYS A 181 11.24 20.99 29.44
N ARG A 182 11.62 19.71 29.58
CA ARG A 182 11.04 18.64 28.76
C ARG A 182 9.58 18.40 29.09
N TYR A 183 9.19 18.45 30.37
CA TYR A 183 7.77 18.37 30.75
C TYR A 183 6.97 19.58 30.26
N ASP A 184 7.53 20.80 30.28
CA ASP A 184 6.88 21.99 29.68
C ASP A 184 6.65 21.81 28.18
N GLN A 185 7.64 21.25 27.46
CA GLN A 185 7.49 20.94 26.04
C GLN A 185 6.37 19.92 25.79
N VAL A 186 6.22 18.92 26.66
CA VAL A 186 5.08 17.99 26.58
C VAL A 186 3.77 18.73 26.80
N LEU A 187 3.67 19.62 27.78
CA LEU A 187 2.43 20.38 28.06
C LEU A 187 2.08 21.41 26.97
N ASN A 188 3.08 21.93 26.25
CA ASN A 188 2.84 22.76 25.08
C ASN A 188 2.22 21.96 23.92
N LEU A 189 2.61 20.69 23.77
CA LEU A 189 2.01 19.80 22.79
C LEU A 189 0.65 19.30 23.29
N ASP A 190 0.59 18.72 24.47
CA ASP A 190 -0.60 18.16 25.11
C ASP A 190 -0.82 18.82 26.49
N PRO A 191 -1.61 19.91 26.54
CA PRO A 191 -1.86 20.64 27.79
C PRO A 191 -2.47 19.78 28.89
N TYR A 192 -3.14 18.68 28.56
CA TYR A 192 -3.83 17.81 29.52
C TYR A 192 -3.00 16.58 29.91
N ASN A 193 -1.73 16.51 29.52
CA ASN A 193 -0.87 15.37 29.80
C ASN A 193 -0.61 15.20 31.31
N THR A 194 -1.20 14.17 31.91
CA THR A 194 -1.09 13.93 33.35
C THR A 194 0.31 13.48 33.77
N ALA A 195 1.02 12.76 32.91
CA ALA A 195 2.37 12.28 33.20
C ALA A 195 3.35 13.45 33.32
N ALA A 196 3.26 14.44 32.40
CA ALA A 196 4.09 15.63 32.48
C ALA A 196 3.83 16.45 33.76
N ARG A 197 2.56 16.73 34.09
CA ARG A 197 2.22 17.49 35.32
C ARG A 197 2.74 16.81 36.58
N LYS A 198 2.54 15.49 36.70
CA LYS A 198 3.09 14.70 37.83
C LYS A 198 4.61 14.72 37.86
N GLY A 199 5.25 14.72 36.70
CA GLY A 199 6.70 14.86 36.57
C GLY A 199 7.22 16.19 37.13
N GLN A 200 6.55 17.30 36.80
CA GLN A 200 6.85 18.63 37.34
C GLN A 200 6.66 18.69 38.86
N GLU A 201 5.52 18.21 39.35
CA GLU A 201 5.22 18.14 40.78
C GLU A 201 6.29 17.35 41.55
N ARG A 202 6.72 16.21 41.00
CA ARG A 202 7.79 15.38 41.59
C ARG A 202 9.13 16.12 41.65
N ILE A 203 9.47 16.89 40.61
CA ILE A 203 10.67 17.74 40.60
C ILE A 203 10.59 18.79 41.71
N ASP A 204 9.46 19.49 41.81
CA ASP A 204 9.28 20.56 42.78
C ASP A 204 9.36 20.03 44.22
N LEU A 205 8.74 18.88 44.48
CA LEU A 205 8.85 18.18 45.77
C LEU A 205 10.28 17.79 46.10
N THR A 206 11.02 17.26 45.12
CA THR A 206 12.43 16.86 45.30
C THR A 206 13.30 18.06 45.64
N LYS A 207 13.15 19.16 44.89
CA LYS A 207 13.87 20.42 45.15
C LYS A 207 13.54 20.99 46.52
N TYR A 208 12.26 20.97 46.91
CA TYR A 208 11.82 21.41 48.23
C TYR A 208 12.49 20.60 49.36
N GLN A 209 12.47 19.27 49.27
CA GLN A 209 13.08 18.38 50.26
C GLN A 209 14.59 18.61 50.39
N TYR A 210 15.31 18.74 49.26
CA TYR A 210 16.73 19.08 49.27
C TYR A 210 17.01 20.44 49.94
N GLY A 211 16.19 21.45 49.66
CA GLY A 211 16.31 22.77 50.29
C GLY A 211 16.14 22.71 51.82
N VAL A 212 15.15 21.95 52.31
CA VAL A 212 14.92 21.75 53.75
C VAL A 212 16.08 21.02 54.40
N GLN A 213 16.61 19.98 53.77
CA GLN A 213 17.77 19.24 54.28
C GLN A 213 19.01 20.15 54.37
N GLY A 214 19.32 20.89 53.31
CA GLY A 214 20.45 21.83 53.30
C GLY A 214 20.35 22.91 54.39
N TYR A 215 19.17 23.48 54.58
CA TYR A 215 18.92 24.46 55.65
C TYR A 215 19.12 23.85 57.06
N ASN A 216 18.59 22.66 57.29
CA ASN A 216 18.75 21.97 58.59
C ASN A 216 20.21 21.62 58.88
N GLU A 217 20.96 21.17 57.87
CA GLU A 217 22.39 20.90 58.01
C GLU A 217 23.18 22.16 58.34
N THR A 218 22.94 23.27 57.64
CA THR A 218 23.65 24.53 57.93
C THR A 218 23.35 25.03 59.33
N ARG A 219 22.09 24.95 59.76
CA ARG A 219 21.69 25.30 61.13
C ARG A 219 22.37 24.40 62.17
N GLY A 220 22.40 23.10 61.94
CA GLY A 220 23.01 22.13 62.85
C GLY A 220 24.53 22.28 62.98
N ARG A 221 25.22 22.72 61.91
CA ARG A 221 26.68 23.02 61.95
C ARG A 221 27.01 24.35 62.65
N ALA A 222 26.04 25.24 62.80
CA ALA A 222 26.22 26.54 63.43
C ALA A 222 25.92 26.55 64.94
N MET A 223 25.44 25.43 65.50
CA MET A 223 25.28 25.17 66.94
C MET A 223 26.50 24.43 67.49
#